data_AF-A0A932XN17-F1
#
_entry.id   AF-A0A932XN17-F1
#
_cell.length_a   1.000
_cell.length_b   1.000
_cell.length_c   1.000
_cell.angle_alpha   90.00
_cell.angle_beta   90.00
_cell.angle_gamma   90.00
#
_symmetry.space_group_name_H-M   'P 1'
#
loop_
_entity.id
_entity.type
_entity.pdbx_description
1 polymer ?
#
loop_
_entity_poly.entity_id
_entity_poly.type
_entity_poly.pdbx_seq_one_letter_code
_entity_poly.pdbx_strand_id
1 'polypeptide(L)'
;MKQAGVRLWVIVILVGFVTLSALSAMAETPLKSENGYQAFPFVGSRIAVWVIAQLHLNFAALILGVPIFALIVEIVGVRTKDPRYDWLAKEFTRLVFAAFSTTAVFGALLLFFFITLYPKFFAYMADIFSPSMWVYALLFFGETFTLYLYYYGWEPLKHRKGLHIGLGVLLNLFGVLIMVISNSWATFMMSPAGLDQQGNLISRWAAFTNFTWMPINIHRFIANISFGGSVAAAYAAYRFLGAGSDEERAEYDWMGYIGNFVAVSALLVLPFAGYWLGREIYAFNQQMGITMMGGFLSWLWIIQAVLIGVLFLGSNYYLWLGMARIRGAERYRPYVKWLLLVLTAGFLVWATPHSLVASLEEARRMG
;
A
#
# COMPACT_ATOMS: atom_id res chain seq x y z
N MET A 1 -32.03 20.84 -11.96
CA MET A 1 -31.28 21.85 -11.17
C MET A 1 -31.69 21.93 -9.68
N LYS A 2 -32.96 21.76 -9.29
CA LYS A 2 -33.39 21.89 -7.87
C LYS A 2 -32.89 20.77 -6.92
N GLN A 3 -32.70 19.53 -7.38
CA GLN A 3 -32.26 18.41 -6.52
C GLN A 3 -30.76 18.45 -6.14
N ALA A 4 -29.91 19.07 -6.97
CA ALA A 4 -28.47 19.18 -6.69
C ALA A 4 -28.18 20.17 -5.55
N GLY A 5 -28.95 21.27 -5.45
CA GLY A 5 -28.83 22.25 -4.38
C GLY A 5 -29.17 21.66 -3.01
N VAL A 6 -30.24 20.86 -2.92
CA VAL A 6 -30.66 20.22 -1.65
C VAL A 6 -29.60 19.24 -1.12
N ARG A 7 -28.95 18.47 -2.01
CA ARG A 7 -27.85 17.56 -1.62
C ARG A 7 -26.62 18.31 -1.12
N LEU A 8 -26.28 19.45 -1.73
CA LEU A 8 -25.17 20.28 -1.29
C LEU A 8 -25.43 20.90 0.09
N TRP A 9 -26.65 21.40 0.35
CA TRP A 9 -27.02 21.95 1.65
C TRP A 9 -27.00 20.91 2.77
N VAL A 10 -27.45 19.69 2.52
CA VAL A 10 -27.38 18.60 3.49
C VAL A 10 -25.94 18.24 3.83
N ILE A 11 -25.04 18.21 2.82
CA ILE A 11 -23.61 17.98 3.04
C ILE A 11 -23.00 19.13 3.85
N VAL A 12 -23.31 20.39 3.52
CA VAL A 12 -22.80 21.56 4.25
C VAL A 12 -23.28 21.56 5.71
N ILE A 13 -24.54 21.20 5.96
CA ILE A 13 -25.09 21.12 7.32
C ILE A 13 -24.45 19.96 8.10
N LEU A 14 -24.28 18.78 7.48
CA LEU A 14 -23.61 17.65 8.11
C LEU A 14 -22.15 17.97 8.43
N VAL A 15 -21.42 18.56 7.49
CA VAL A 15 -20.03 19.00 7.70
C VAL A 15 -19.99 20.06 8.80
N GLY A 16 -20.88 21.04 8.78
CA GLY A 16 -20.99 22.08 9.82
C GLY A 16 -21.29 21.51 11.20
N PHE A 17 -22.18 20.51 11.29
CA PHE A 17 -22.51 19.86 12.55
C PHE A 17 -21.35 19.00 13.06
N VAL A 18 -20.66 18.28 12.18
CA VAL A 18 -19.47 17.49 12.51
C VAL A 18 -18.31 18.40 12.95
N THR A 19 -18.10 19.53 12.28
CA THR A 19 -17.05 20.49 12.67
C THR A 19 -17.36 21.16 14.00
N LEU A 20 -18.60 21.59 14.23
CA LEU A 20 -19.03 22.15 15.52
C LEU A 20 -18.92 21.12 16.65
N SER A 21 -19.32 19.87 16.41
CA SER A 21 -19.21 18.79 17.39
C SER A 21 -17.76 18.44 17.70
N ALA A 22 -16.89 18.42 16.67
CA ALA A 22 -15.45 18.23 16.84
C ALA A 22 -14.81 19.37 17.63
N LEU A 23 -15.16 20.63 17.33
CA LEU A 23 -14.68 21.81 18.06
C LEU A 23 -15.12 21.80 19.53
N SER A 24 -16.37 21.43 19.80
CA SER A 24 -16.89 21.30 21.17
C SER A 24 -16.14 20.21 21.94
N ALA A 25 -15.88 19.07 21.31
CA ALA A 25 -15.13 17.99 21.94
C ALA A 25 -13.67 18.35 22.20
N MET A 26 -13.04 19.10 21.28
CA MET A 26 -11.69 19.63 21.47
C MET A 26 -11.60 20.62 22.63
N ALA A 27 -12.68 21.37 22.93
CA ALA A 27 -12.74 22.27 24.07
C ALA A 27 -12.82 21.53 25.43
N GLU A 28 -13.37 20.31 25.44
CA GLU A 28 -13.55 19.49 26.65
C GLU A 28 -12.43 18.47 26.91
N THR A 29 -11.50 18.30 25.97
CA THR A 29 -10.42 17.31 26.12
C THR A 29 -9.32 17.84 27.06
N PRO A 30 -8.86 17.10 28.08
CA PRO A 30 -7.86 17.59 29.03
C PRO A 30 -6.58 18.07 28.34
N LEU A 31 -6.13 19.27 28.72
CA LEU A 31 -4.88 19.88 28.25
C LEU A 31 -3.67 19.06 28.76
N LYS A 32 -3.18 18.16 27.90
CA LYS A 32 -1.98 17.30 28.05
C LYS A 32 -2.16 16.09 28.99
N SER A 33 -1.90 14.90 28.44
CA SER A 33 -1.56 13.73 29.27
C SER A 33 -0.21 13.95 29.98
N GLU A 34 0.05 13.27 31.10
CA GLU A 34 1.32 13.35 31.87
C GLU A 34 2.58 13.23 31.00
N ASN A 35 2.49 12.52 29.87
CA ASN A 35 3.62 12.31 28.95
C ASN A 35 3.83 13.45 27.94
N GLY A 36 2.98 14.48 27.93
CA GLY A 36 3.04 15.61 26.98
C GLY A 36 2.41 15.30 25.61
N TYR A 37 1.68 14.19 25.48
CA TYR A 37 0.90 13.86 24.29
C TYR A 37 -0.52 14.40 24.40
N GLN A 38 -1.05 14.89 23.29
CA GLN A 38 -2.43 15.39 23.20
C GLN A 38 -3.38 14.25 22.87
N ALA A 39 -4.59 14.30 23.41
CA ALA A 39 -5.65 13.34 23.11
C ALA A 39 -6.51 13.84 21.94
N PHE A 40 -6.71 13.00 20.92
CA PHE A 40 -7.68 13.25 19.87
C PHE A 40 -9.09 12.94 20.40
N PRO A 41 -10.10 13.80 20.15
CA PRO A 41 -11.43 13.64 20.72
C PRO A 41 -12.10 12.33 20.29
N PHE A 42 -12.93 11.77 21.19
CA PHE A 42 -13.76 10.56 21.02
C PHE A 42 -13.04 9.22 20.80
N VAL A 43 -12.08 9.16 19.87
CA VAL A 43 -11.44 7.90 19.43
C VAL A 43 -10.01 7.73 19.96
N GLY A 44 -9.40 8.80 20.48
CA GLY A 44 -8.02 8.79 20.97
C GLY A 44 -6.97 8.85 19.86
N SER A 45 -5.79 9.38 20.21
CA SER A 45 -4.73 9.74 19.25
C SER A 45 -4.14 8.53 18.52
N ARG A 46 -4.09 7.37 19.17
CA ARG A 46 -3.57 6.14 18.56
C ARG A 46 -4.44 5.67 17.39
N ILE A 47 -5.76 5.62 17.61
CA ILE A 47 -6.71 5.18 16.58
C ILE A 47 -6.76 6.22 15.46
N ALA A 48 -6.82 7.51 15.80
CA ALA A 48 -6.81 8.59 14.81
C ALA A 48 -5.57 8.52 13.89
N VAL A 49 -4.37 8.38 14.46
CA VAL A 49 -3.13 8.23 13.66
C VAL A 49 -3.15 6.94 12.85
N TRP A 50 -3.59 5.82 13.42
CA TRP A 50 -3.66 4.54 12.69
C TRP A 50 -4.56 4.63 11.45
N VAL A 51 -5.77 5.22 11.57
CA VAL A 51 -6.69 5.39 10.44
C VAL A 51 -6.05 6.23 9.33
N ILE A 52 -5.51 7.40 9.68
CA ILE A 52 -4.90 8.29 8.69
C ILE A 52 -3.64 7.67 8.06
N ALA A 53 -2.81 7.02 8.86
CA ALA A 53 -1.62 6.31 8.36
C ALA A 53 -2.01 5.17 7.41
N GLN A 54 -3.05 4.39 7.73
CA GLN A 54 -3.51 3.30 6.87
C GLN A 54 -4.09 3.81 5.54
N LEU A 55 -4.90 4.87 5.58
CA LEU A 55 -5.43 5.50 4.37
C LEU A 55 -4.29 6.05 3.50
N HIS A 56 -3.37 6.81 4.09
CA HIS A 56 -2.19 7.31 3.38
C HIS A 56 -1.40 6.16 2.75
N LEU A 57 -1.12 5.08 3.51
CA LEU A 57 -0.37 3.92 3.04
C LEU A 57 -1.05 3.22 1.85
N ASN A 58 -2.37 3.03 1.91
CA ASN A 58 -3.11 2.36 0.83
C ASN A 58 -3.02 3.16 -0.48
N PHE A 59 -3.21 4.48 -0.44
CA PHE A 59 -3.08 5.29 -1.65
C PHE A 59 -1.62 5.48 -2.09
N ALA A 60 -0.66 5.55 -1.14
CA ALA A 60 0.76 5.58 -1.47
C ALA A 60 1.23 4.28 -2.15
N ALA A 61 0.74 3.12 -1.71
CA ALA A 61 1.01 1.83 -2.34
C ALA A 61 0.51 1.81 -3.80
N LEU A 62 -0.67 2.40 -4.06
CA LEU A 62 -1.22 2.53 -5.41
C LEU A 62 -0.34 3.40 -6.32
N ILE A 63 0.09 4.57 -5.83
CA ILE A 63 0.94 5.51 -6.57
C ILE A 63 2.32 4.91 -6.85
N LEU A 64 2.82 4.04 -5.98
CA LEU A 64 4.11 3.39 -6.21
C LEU A 64 3.99 2.18 -7.14
N GLY A 65 2.94 1.38 -6.99
CA GLY A 65 2.78 0.13 -7.74
C GLY A 65 2.36 0.32 -9.19
N VAL A 66 1.38 1.18 -9.46
CA VAL A 66 0.76 1.30 -10.80
C VAL A 66 1.68 1.89 -11.87
N PRO A 67 2.48 2.95 -11.60
CA PRO A 67 3.40 3.50 -12.58
C PRO A 67 4.43 2.51 -13.10
N ILE A 68 4.80 1.49 -12.32
CA ILE A 68 5.78 0.48 -12.72
C ILE A 68 5.26 -0.29 -13.93
N PHE A 69 4.05 -0.83 -13.83
CA PHE A 69 3.48 -1.60 -14.94
C PHE A 69 2.87 -0.70 -16.03
N ALA A 70 2.44 0.52 -15.73
CA ALA A 70 2.08 1.51 -16.75
C ALA A 70 3.27 1.80 -17.68
N LEU A 71 4.47 2.01 -17.12
CA LEU A 71 5.70 2.19 -17.87
C LEU A 71 6.05 0.95 -18.71
N ILE A 72 5.96 -0.24 -18.13
CA ILE A 72 6.23 -1.50 -18.86
C ILE A 72 5.27 -1.63 -20.05
N VAL A 73 3.98 -1.40 -19.84
CA VAL A 73 2.95 -1.47 -20.88
C VAL A 73 3.22 -0.42 -21.96
N GLU A 74 3.63 0.79 -21.60
CA GLU A 74 3.99 1.82 -22.59
C GLU A 74 5.20 1.40 -23.44
N ILE A 75 6.25 0.85 -22.82
CA ILE A 75 7.43 0.34 -23.52
C ILE A 75 7.03 -0.78 -24.49
N VAL A 76 6.14 -1.68 -24.07
CA VAL A 76 5.58 -2.73 -24.94
C VAL A 76 4.80 -2.11 -26.09
N GLY A 77 3.97 -1.08 -25.84
CA GLY A 77 3.22 -0.37 -26.89
C GLY A 77 4.12 0.27 -27.94
N VAL A 78 5.21 0.91 -27.53
CA VAL A 78 6.18 1.51 -28.47
C VAL A 78 6.89 0.44 -29.30
N ARG A 79 7.26 -0.70 -28.69
CA ARG A 79 7.94 -1.80 -29.41
C ARG A 79 7.03 -2.55 -30.37
N THR A 80 5.79 -2.81 -29.96
CA THR A 80 4.81 -3.58 -30.74
C THR A 80 4.06 -2.71 -31.76
N LYS A 81 4.06 -1.39 -31.57
CA LYS A 81 3.28 -0.42 -32.36
C LYS A 81 1.76 -0.68 -32.32
N ASP A 82 1.28 -1.36 -31.28
CA ASP A 82 -0.14 -1.63 -31.07
C ASP A 82 -0.74 -0.53 -30.17
N PRO A 83 -1.70 0.27 -30.68
CA PRO A 83 -2.27 1.40 -29.96
C PRO A 83 -3.03 1.00 -28.69
N ARG A 84 -3.44 -0.27 -28.56
CA ARG A 84 -4.13 -0.76 -27.36
C ARG A 84 -3.25 -0.61 -26.12
N TYR A 85 -1.97 -0.94 -26.20
CA TYR A 85 -1.06 -0.78 -25.05
C TYR A 85 -0.85 0.68 -24.66
N ASP A 86 -0.83 1.61 -25.61
CA ASP A 86 -0.72 3.03 -25.30
C ASP A 86 -1.97 3.54 -24.56
N TRP A 87 -3.16 3.13 -25.00
CA TRP A 87 -4.41 3.38 -24.29
C TRP A 87 -4.37 2.82 -22.86
N LEU A 88 -3.93 1.58 -22.70
CA LEU A 88 -3.88 0.91 -21.40
C LEU A 88 -2.91 1.59 -20.42
N ALA A 89 -1.71 1.95 -20.90
CA ALA A 89 -0.75 2.70 -20.09
C ALA A 89 -1.29 4.08 -19.68
N LYS A 90 -2.00 4.76 -20.58
CA LYS A 90 -2.64 6.05 -20.29
C LYS A 90 -3.74 5.91 -19.24
N GLU A 91 -4.55 4.85 -19.32
CA GLU A 91 -5.63 4.59 -18.37
C GLU A 91 -5.10 4.24 -16.97
N PHE A 92 -4.02 3.44 -16.87
CA PHE A 92 -3.34 3.22 -15.60
C PHE A 92 -2.76 4.51 -15.02
N THR A 93 -2.16 5.36 -15.85
CA THR A 93 -1.61 6.65 -15.39
C THR A 93 -2.72 7.59 -14.92
N ARG A 94 -3.88 7.60 -15.59
CA ARG A 94 -5.07 8.35 -15.15
C ARG A 94 -5.54 7.92 -13.77
N LEU A 95 -5.56 6.60 -13.49
CA LEU A 95 -5.91 6.06 -12.17
C LEU A 95 -4.95 6.57 -11.09
N VAL A 96 -3.63 6.55 -11.36
CA VAL A 96 -2.61 7.08 -10.43
C VAL A 96 -2.80 8.56 -10.19
N PHE A 97 -3.00 9.33 -11.26
CA PHE A 97 -3.15 10.78 -11.18
C PHE A 97 -4.36 11.16 -10.31
N ALA A 98 -5.47 10.44 -10.43
CA ALA A 98 -6.66 10.65 -9.58
C ALA A 98 -6.40 10.35 -8.09
N ALA A 99 -5.57 9.36 -7.79
CA ALA A 99 -5.22 9.00 -6.41
C ALA A 99 -4.18 9.94 -5.78
N PHE A 100 -3.36 10.61 -6.59
CA PHE A 100 -2.19 11.38 -6.13
C PHE A 100 -2.54 12.47 -5.11
N SER A 101 -3.52 13.30 -5.42
CA SER A 101 -3.96 14.40 -4.55
C SER A 101 -4.45 13.89 -3.19
N THR A 102 -5.20 12.78 -3.20
CA THR A 102 -5.74 12.15 -2.00
C THR A 102 -4.61 11.65 -1.09
N THR A 103 -3.57 11.02 -1.65
CA THR A 103 -2.38 10.61 -0.89
C THR A 103 -1.66 11.78 -0.26
N ALA A 104 -1.48 12.88 -1.00
CA ALA A 104 -0.80 14.07 -0.51
C ALA A 104 -1.57 14.69 0.66
N VAL A 105 -2.90 14.77 0.58
CA VAL A 105 -3.77 15.25 1.67
C VAL A 105 -3.63 14.36 2.91
N PHE A 106 -3.74 13.04 2.77
CA PHE A 106 -3.56 12.14 3.91
C PHE A 106 -2.14 12.15 4.48
N GLY A 107 -1.12 12.37 3.64
CA GLY A 107 0.27 12.50 4.08
C GLY A 107 0.51 13.78 4.88
N ALA A 108 -0.01 14.91 4.41
CA ALA A 108 0.04 16.17 5.14
C ALA A 108 -0.73 16.09 6.46
N LEU A 109 -1.90 15.43 6.46
CA LEU A 109 -2.68 15.20 7.67
C LEU A 109 -1.95 14.28 8.66
N LEU A 110 -1.28 13.23 8.17
CA LEU A 110 -0.45 12.34 8.99
C LEU A 110 0.70 13.11 9.66
N LEU A 111 1.42 13.94 8.90
CA LEU A 111 2.48 14.80 9.42
C LEU A 111 1.93 15.76 10.49
N PHE A 112 0.80 16.40 10.22
CA PHE A 112 0.13 17.28 11.17
C PHE A 112 -0.22 16.53 12.47
N PHE A 113 -0.73 15.30 12.38
CA PHE A 113 -1.02 14.48 13.57
C PHE A 113 0.24 14.10 14.35
N PHE A 114 1.36 13.79 13.69
CA PHE A 114 2.61 13.54 14.40
C PHE A 114 3.10 14.77 15.16
N ILE A 115 3.04 15.95 14.55
CA ILE A 115 3.47 17.21 15.19
C ILE A 115 2.57 17.57 16.38
N THR A 116 1.26 17.41 16.24
CA THR A 116 0.28 17.88 17.24
C THR A 116 0.01 16.86 18.34
N LEU A 117 -0.20 15.58 17.98
CA LEU A 117 -0.58 14.53 18.92
C LEU A 117 0.63 13.86 19.56
N TYR A 118 1.75 13.75 18.82
CA TYR A 118 2.98 13.06 19.26
C TYR A 118 4.24 13.94 19.15
N PRO A 119 4.25 15.18 19.68
CA PRO A 119 5.33 16.15 19.45
C PRO A 119 6.71 15.67 19.88
N LYS A 120 6.83 15.03 21.05
CA LYS A 120 8.11 14.50 21.55
C LYS A 120 8.69 13.40 20.65
N PHE A 121 7.82 12.50 20.18
CA PHE A 121 8.21 11.43 19.27
C PHE A 121 8.65 12.00 17.93
N PHE A 122 7.87 12.92 17.35
CA PHE A 122 8.21 13.49 16.06
C PHE A 122 9.47 14.34 16.12
N ALA A 123 9.68 15.09 17.21
CA ALA A 123 10.93 15.82 17.44
C ALA A 123 12.15 14.90 17.48
N TYR A 124 12.05 13.76 18.19
CA TYR A 124 13.12 12.76 18.23
C TYR A 124 13.40 12.14 16.85
N MET A 125 12.36 11.76 16.12
CA MET A 125 12.50 11.24 14.75
C MET A 125 13.11 12.29 13.81
N ALA A 126 12.70 13.55 13.93
CA ALA A 126 13.22 14.64 13.11
C ALA A 126 14.69 14.94 13.41
N ASP A 127 15.13 14.88 14.66
CA ASP A 127 16.53 15.05 15.04
C ASP A 127 17.44 13.98 14.39
N ILE A 128 16.99 12.72 14.46
CA ILE A 128 17.71 11.60 13.86
C ILE A 128 17.71 11.68 12.33
N PHE A 129 16.55 11.92 11.72
CA PHE A 129 16.35 11.75 10.29
C PHE A 129 16.29 13.04 9.47
N SER A 130 16.56 14.20 10.07
CA SER A 130 16.47 15.51 9.41
C SER A 130 17.08 15.57 8.00
N PRO A 131 18.29 15.03 7.71
CA PRO A 131 18.83 15.10 6.35
C PRO A 131 18.00 14.29 5.35
N SER A 132 17.55 13.10 5.76
CA SER A 132 16.71 12.24 4.92
C SER A 132 15.30 12.81 4.71
N MET A 133 14.77 13.58 5.67
CA MET A 133 13.48 14.26 5.51
C MET A 133 13.54 15.37 4.45
N TRP A 134 14.64 16.11 4.36
CA TRP A 134 14.85 17.08 3.28
C TRP A 134 14.95 16.42 1.91
N VAL A 135 15.71 15.32 1.82
CA VAL A 135 15.81 14.53 0.58
C VAL A 135 14.45 13.96 0.20
N TYR A 136 13.70 13.42 1.17
CA TYR A 136 12.34 12.93 0.96
C TYR A 136 11.42 14.01 0.40
N ALA A 137 11.43 15.22 0.97
CA ALA A 137 10.63 16.34 0.49
C ALA A 137 10.98 16.72 -0.95
N LEU A 138 12.28 16.81 -1.29
CA LEU A 138 12.73 17.09 -2.64
C LEU A 138 12.29 16.01 -3.64
N LEU A 139 12.43 14.73 -3.27
CA LEU A 139 12.00 13.61 -4.09
C LEU A 139 10.48 13.61 -4.30
N PHE A 140 9.70 13.96 -3.27
CA PHE A 140 8.25 14.09 -3.37
C PHE A 140 7.83 15.19 -4.36
N PHE A 141 8.51 16.34 -4.35
CA PHE A 141 8.29 17.37 -5.37
C PHE A 141 8.70 16.89 -6.77
N GLY A 142 9.83 16.18 -6.88
CA GLY A 142 10.28 15.56 -8.12
C GLY A 142 9.27 14.55 -8.68
N GLU A 143 8.75 13.66 -7.83
CA GLU A 143 7.71 12.68 -8.14
C GLU A 143 6.45 13.39 -8.63
N THR A 144 5.97 14.40 -7.90
CA THR A 144 4.80 15.20 -8.27
C THR A 144 4.99 15.82 -9.65
N PHE A 145 6.09 16.56 -9.85
CA PHE A 145 6.35 17.24 -11.12
C PHE A 145 6.45 16.25 -12.28
N THR A 146 7.16 15.14 -12.08
CA THR A 146 7.33 14.11 -13.11
C THR A 146 6.02 13.40 -13.43
N LEU A 147 5.18 13.12 -12.43
CA LEU A 147 3.86 12.54 -12.64
C LEU A 147 2.98 13.47 -13.48
N TYR A 148 2.97 14.77 -13.19
CA TYR A 148 2.22 15.76 -13.96
C TYR A 148 2.72 15.83 -15.40
N LEU A 149 4.05 15.88 -15.61
CA LEU A 149 4.63 15.88 -16.94
C LEU A 149 4.35 14.58 -17.69
N TYR A 150 4.38 13.44 -17.01
CA TYR A 150 4.07 12.14 -17.60
C TYR A 150 2.60 12.07 -18.02
N TYR A 151 1.67 12.42 -17.13
CA TYR A 151 0.24 12.37 -17.43
C TYR A 151 -0.19 13.36 -18.52
N TYR A 152 0.16 14.65 -18.38
CA TYR A 152 -0.20 15.68 -19.36
C TYR A 152 0.67 15.65 -20.63
N GLY A 153 1.84 14.99 -20.56
CA GLY A 153 2.75 14.83 -21.68
C GLY A 153 2.32 13.82 -22.74
N TRP A 154 1.23 13.07 -22.51
CA TRP A 154 0.80 11.98 -23.40
C TRP A 154 0.61 12.42 -24.87
N GLU A 155 -0.11 13.54 -25.10
CA GLU A 155 -0.31 14.10 -26.45
C GLU A 155 0.88 14.97 -26.90
N PRO A 156 1.39 15.94 -26.11
CA PRO A 156 2.50 16.80 -26.54
C PRO A 156 3.79 16.05 -26.86
N LEU A 157 4.04 14.92 -26.19
CA LEU A 157 5.23 14.09 -26.37
C LEU A 157 4.97 12.85 -27.24
N LYS A 158 3.84 12.76 -27.94
CA LYS A 158 3.49 11.63 -28.82
C LYS A 158 4.56 11.34 -29.87
N HIS A 159 5.22 12.38 -30.39
CA HIS A 159 6.33 12.24 -31.36
C HIS A 159 7.71 12.13 -30.69
N ARG A 160 7.79 12.30 -29.37
CA ARG A 160 9.01 12.21 -28.56
C ARG A 160 8.86 11.13 -27.48
N LYS A 161 8.43 9.92 -27.88
CA LYS A 161 8.14 8.82 -26.94
C LYS A 161 9.32 8.43 -26.05
N GLY A 162 10.57 8.58 -26.50
CA GLY A 162 11.73 8.36 -25.64
C GLY A 162 11.77 9.30 -24.43
N LEU A 163 11.39 10.57 -24.61
CA LEU A 163 11.29 11.53 -23.50
C LEU A 163 10.12 11.19 -22.57
N HIS A 164 8.97 10.80 -23.13
CA HIS A 164 7.81 10.40 -22.35
C HIS A 164 8.09 9.16 -21.47
N ILE A 165 8.72 8.12 -22.04
CA ILE A 165 9.20 6.95 -21.30
C ILE A 165 10.23 7.36 -20.23
N GLY A 166 11.13 8.29 -20.56
CA GLY A 166 12.09 8.84 -19.60
C GLY A 166 11.44 9.49 -18.37
N LEU A 167 10.32 10.21 -18.56
CA LEU A 167 9.50 10.72 -17.46
C LEU A 167 8.90 9.58 -16.64
N GLY A 168 8.37 8.53 -17.28
CA GLY A 168 7.88 7.35 -16.57
C GLY A 168 8.97 6.63 -15.75
N VAL A 169 10.21 6.56 -16.25
CA VAL A 169 11.36 6.01 -15.51
C VAL A 169 11.69 6.87 -14.29
N LEU A 170 11.77 8.19 -14.47
CA LEU A 170 12.04 9.13 -13.38
C LEU A 170 10.96 9.09 -12.29
N LEU A 171 9.69 8.98 -12.69
CA LEU A 171 8.55 8.83 -11.78
C LEU A 171 8.73 7.61 -10.88
N ASN A 172 9.03 6.45 -11.49
CA ASN A 172 9.27 5.21 -10.75
C ASN A 172 10.51 5.28 -9.85
N LEU A 173 11.59 5.91 -10.32
CA LEU A 173 12.80 6.12 -9.52
C LEU A 173 12.50 6.94 -8.26
N PHE A 174 11.81 8.07 -8.40
CA PHE A 174 11.45 8.91 -7.26
C PHE A 174 10.54 8.17 -6.28
N GLY A 175 9.49 7.48 -6.77
CA GLY A 175 8.59 6.70 -5.92
C GLY A 175 9.33 5.62 -5.11
N VAL A 176 10.24 4.87 -5.74
CA VAL A 176 11.05 3.86 -5.05
C VAL A 176 11.97 4.48 -4.00
N LEU A 177 12.63 5.60 -4.30
CA LEU A 177 13.51 6.28 -3.33
C LEU A 177 12.72 6.83 -2.13
N ILE A 178 11.54 7.40 -2.35
CA ILE A 178 10.62 7.87 -1.31
C ILE A 178 10.23 6.71 -0.38
N MET A 179 9.89 5.55 -0.94
CA MET A 179 9.58 4.35 -0.15
C MET A 179 10.79 3.87 0.65
N VAL A 180 11.96 3.79 0.03
CA VAL A 180 13.19 3.34 0.70
C VAL A 180 13.55 4.23 1.88
N ILE A 181 13.40 5.55 1.74
CA ILE A 181 13.63 6.51 2.83
C ILE A 181 12.55 6.39 3.91
N SER A 182 11.27 6.41 3.56
CA SER A 182 10.18 6.33 4.55
C SER A 182 10.16 5.00 5.30
N ASN A 183 10.57 3.90 4.65
CA ASN A 183 10.74 2.60 5.30
C ASN A 183 11.83 2.62 6.36
N SER A 184 12.92 3.36 6.14
CA SER A 184 13.96 3.51 7.16
C SER A 184 13.38 4.10 8.45
N TRP A 185 12.54 5.13 8.34
CA TRP A 185 11.88 5.74 9.49
C TRP A 185 10.92 4.77 10.19
N ALA A 186 10.09 4.07 9.42
CA ALA A 186 9.13 3.11 9.97
C ALA A 186 9.82 1.90 10.63
N THR A 187 10.87 1.37 10.03
CA THR A 187 11.62 0.22 10.55
C THR A 187 12.48 0.56 11.73
N PHE A 188 12.99 1.79 11.82
CA PHE A 188 13.70 2.26 13.01
C PHE A 188 12.81 2.19 14.26
N MET A 189 11.50 2.41 14.11
CA MET A 189 10.55 2.27 15.23
C MET A 189 10.37 0.81 15.69
N MET A 190 10.71 -0.17 14.85
CA MET A 190 10.58 -1.60 15.15
C MET A 190 11.90 -2.23 15.58
N SER A 191 12.98 -1.90 14.87
CA SER A 191 14.34 -2.39 15.11
C SER A 191 15.32 -1.22 15.19
N PRO A 192 15.29 -0.42 16.27
CA PRO A 192 16.17 0.74 16.40
C PRO A 192 17.64 0.32 16.40
N ALA A 193 18.48 1.12 15.75
CA ALA A 193 19.92 0.89 15.64
C ALA A 193 20.67 2.22 15.63
N GLY A 194 21.98 2.19 15.89
CA GLY A 194 22.79 3.41 15.89
C GLY A 194 22.48 4.36 17.06
N LEU A 195 22.02 3.82 18.18
CA LEU A 195 21.77 4.55 19.44
C LEU A 195 22.70 4.07 20.57
N ASP A 196 23.00 4.94 21.53
CA ASP A 196 23.59 4.55 22.81
C ASP A 196 22.53 3.95 23.76
N GLN A 197 22.94 3.56 24.97
CA GLN A 197 22.04 2.99 25.98
C GLN A 197 21.00 3.99 26.50
N GLN A 198 21.26 5.30 26.35
CA GLN A 198 20.40 6.40 26.76
C GLN A 198 19.43 6.81 25.64
N GLY A 199 19.56 6.22 24.44
CA GLY A 199 18.75 6.52 23.27
C GLY A 199 19.25 7.69 22.44
N ASN A 200 20.46 8.21 22.69
CA ASN A 200 21.06 9.26 21.86
C ASN A 200 21.68 8.67 20.59
N LEU A 201 21.65 9.45 19.52
CA LEU A 201 22.16 9.03 18.22
C LEU A 201 23.70 8.94 18.23
N ILE A 202 24.23 7.74 17.96
CA ILE A 202 25.67 7.50 17.74
C ILE A 202 26.01 7.33 16.25
N SER A 203 25.08 6.78 15.46
CA SER A 203 25.29 6.56 14.02
C SER A 203 23.99 6.70 13.26
N ARG A 204 23.88 7.81 12.53
CA ARG A 204 22.72 8.10 11.66
C ARG A 204 22.58 7.07 10.54
N TRP A 205 23.70 6.59 9.99
CA TRP A 205 23.64 5.58 8.93
C TRP A 205 23.13 4.23 9.45
N ALA A 206 23.54 3.82 10.66
CA ALA A 206 23.01 2.61 11.28
C ALA A 206 21.53 2.74 11.66
N ALA A 207 21.10 3.92 12.14
CA ALA A 207 19.68 4.20 12.36
C ALA A 207 18.87 4.10 11.06
N PHE A 208 19.43 4.59 9.95
CA PHE A 208 18.79 4.56 8.64
C PHE A 208 18.75 3.15 8.03
N THR A 209 19.85 2.42 8.08
CA THR A 209 19.99 1.05 7.54
C THR A 209 19.80 0.01 8.63
N ASN A 210 18.78 0.22 9.45
CA ASN A 210 18.49 -0.66 10.57
C ASN A 210 18.10 -2.08 10.12
N PHE A 211 18.04 -3.01 11.08
CA PHE A 211 18.02 -4.45 10.82
C PHE A 211 16.90 -4.91 9.87
N THR A 212 15.70 -4.33 9.99
CA THR A 212 14.53 -4.74 9.18
C THR A 212 14.32 -3.90 7.92
N TRP A 213 15.19 -2.92 7.65
CA TRP A 213 15.04 -1.93 6.58
C TRP A 213 15.02 -2.54 5.17
N MET A 214 16.05 -3.31 4.79
CA MET A 214 16.09 -3.89 3.44
C MET A 214 15.01 -4.97 3.21
N PRO A 215 14.75 -5.89 4.16
CA PRO A 215 13.66 -6.85 4.01
C PRO A 215 12.30 -6.18 3.82
N ILE A 216 11.98 -5.11 4.56
CA ILE A 216 10.71 -4.40 4.38
C ILE A 216 10.65 -3.69 3.02
N ASN A 217 11.78 -3.18 2.51
CA ASN A 217 11.82 -2.50 1.21
C ASN A 217 11.41 -3.47 0.10
N ILE A 218 11.97 -4.68 0.11
CA ILE A 218 11.64 -5.71 -0.87
C ILE A 218 10.21 -6.21 -0.70
N HIS A 219 9.78 -6.46 0.55
CA HIS A 219 8.42 -6.89 0.84
C HIS A 219 7.39 -5.86 0.35
N ARG A 220 7.56 -4.58 0.72
CA ARG A 220 6.65 -3.50 0.32
C ARG A 220 6.69 -3.22 -1.17
N PHE A 221 7.86 -3.29 -1.81
CA PHE A 221 7.95 -3.10 -3.26
C PHE A 221 7.05 -4.10 -4.01
N ILE A 222 7.17 -5.39 -3.67
CA ILE A 222 6.37 -6.46 -4.29
C ILE A 222 4.90 -6.32 -3.90
N ALA A 223 4.61 -6.02 -2.63
CA ALA A 223 3.25 -5.83 -2.14
C ALA A 223 2.54 -4.66 -2.85
N ASN A 224 3.24 -3.54 -3.08
CA ASN A 224 2.69 -2.37 -3.77
C ASN A 224 2.33 -2.71 -5.23
N ILE A 225 3.14 -3.49 -5.94
CA ILE A 225 2.82 -3.97 -7.30
C ILE A 225 1.57 -4.85 -7.27
N SER A 226 1.50 -5.80 -6.32
CA SER A 226 0.34 -6.69 -6.19
C SER A 226 -0.94 -5.92 -5.87
N PHE A 227 -0.87 -4.99 -4.93
CA PHE A 227 -1.96 -4.10 -4.54
C PHE A 227 -2.40 -3.20 -5.71
N GLY A 228 -1.44 -2.57 -6.40
CA GLY A 228 -1.71 -1.72 -7.55
C GLY A 228 -2.41 -2.47 -8.69
N GLY A 229 -1.96 -3.69 -9.01
CA GLY A 229 -2.62 -4.56 -10.00
C GLY A 229 -4.04 -4.94 -9.58
N SER A 230 -4.25 -5.23 -8.30
CA SER A 230 -5.56 -5.61 -7.75
C SER A 230 -6.56 -4.43 -7.80
N VAL A 231 -6.12 -3.23 -7.42
CA VAL A 231 -6.94 -2.01 -7.51
C VAL A 231 -7.23 -1.64 -8.96
N ALA A 232 -6.24 -1.77 -9.85
CA ALA A 232 -6.44 -1.57 -11.27
C ALA A 232 -7.47 -2.54 -11.86
N ALA A 233 -7.44 -3.81 -11.47
CA ALA A 233 -8.42 -4.81 -11.86
C ALA A 233 -9.82 -4.50 -11.30
N ALA A 234 -9.91 -4.07 -10.04
CA ALA A 234 -11.18 -3.66 -9.42
C ALA A 234 -11.78 -2.43 -10.11
N TYR A 235 -10.95 -1.42 -10.43
CA TYR A 235 -11.34 -0.26 -11.21
C TYR A 235 -11.86 -0.65 -12.60
N ALA A 236 -11.12 -1.53 -13.29
CA ALA A 236 -11.52 -2.03 -14.61
C ALA A 236 -12.85 -2.79 -14.55
N ALA A 237 -13.07 -3.63 -13.53
CA ALA A 237 -14.34 -4.33 -13.32
C ALA A 237 -15.50 -3.35 -13.08
N TYR A 238 -15.29 -2.30 -12.28
CA TYR A 238 -16.30 -1.27 -12.07
C TYR A 238 -16.65 -0.53 -13.38
N ARG A 239 -15.63 -0.16 -14.16
CA ARG A 239 -15.82 0.49 -15.46
C ARG A 239 -16.49 -0.43 -16.49
N PHE A 240 -16.13 -1.72 -16.50
CA PHE A 240 -16.76 -2.73 -17.34
C PHE A 240 -18.27 -2.82 -17.12
N LEU A 241 -18.73 -2.79 -15.86
CA LEU A 241 -20.16 -2.84 -15.52
C LEU A 241 -20.91 -1.56 -15.93
N GLY A 242 -20.22 -0.41 -15.92
CA GLY A 242 -20.77 0.88 -16.33
C GLY A 242 -20.64 1.19 -17.82
N ALA A 243 -19.96 0.32 -18.59
CA ALA A 243 -19.64 0.58 -20.00
C ALA A 243 -20.89 0.54 -20.89
N GLY A 244 -21.00 1.55 -21.75
CA GLY A 244 -22.16 1.77 -22.62
C GLY A 244 -22.10 1.02 -23.95
N SER A 245 -20.91 0.61 -24.38
CA SER A 245 -20.67 -0.13 -25.62
C SER A 245 -19.88 -1.41 -25.38
N ASP A 246 -19.98 -2.37 -26.30
CA ASP A 246 -19.20 -3.61 -26.23
C ASP A 246 -17.70 -3.38 -26.45
N GLU A 247 -17.33 -2.32 -27.16
CA GLU A 247 -15.94 -1.89 -27.34
C GLU A 247 -15.33 -1.40 -26.02
N GLU A 248 -16.02 -0.51 -25.31
CA GLU A 248 -15.58 -0.03 -23.98
C GLU A 248 -15.51 -1.19 -22.98
N ARG A 249 -16.45 -2.15 -23.04
CA ARG A 249 -16.38 -3.38 -22.24
C ARG A 249 -15.14 -4.20 -22.55
N ALA A 250 -14.79 -4.37 -23.83
CA ALA A 250 -13.60 -5.14 -24.22
C ALA A 250 -12.30 -4.49 -23.73
N GLU A 251 -12.20 -3.15 -23.81
CA GLU A 251 -11.06 -2.39 -23.31
C GLU A 251 -10.87 -2.58 -21.79
N TYR A 252 -11.95 -2.46 -21.01
CA TYR A 252 -11.89 -2.65 -19.55
C TYR A 252 -11.77 -4.12 -19.12
N ASP A 253 -12.32 -5.09 -19.87
CA ASP A 253 -12.04 -6.52 -19.62
C ASP A 253 -10.54 -6.81 -19.78
N TRP A 254 -9.91 -6.23 -20.81
CA TRP A 254 -8.47 -6.37 -21.04
C TRP A 254 -7.64 -5.67 -19.96
N MET A 255 -8.00 -4.45 -19.55
CA MET A 255 -7.36 -3.77 -18.42
C MET A 255 -7.46 -4.62 -17.13
N GLY A 256 -8.63 -5.20 -16.87
CA GLY A 256 -8.87 -6.09 -15.74
C GLY A 256 -8.03 -7.36 -15.77
N TYR A 257 -7.90 -7.97 -16.96
CA TYR A 257 -7.03 -9.13 -17.18
C TYR A 257 -5.56 -8.79 -16.89
N ILE A 258 -5.05 -7.68 -17.42
CA ILE A 258 -3.66 -7.26 -17.20
C ILE A 258 -3.42 -6.89 -15.71
N GLY A 259 -4.35 -6.17 -15.09
CA GLY A 259 -4.27 -5.84 -13.66
C GLY A 259 -4.20 -7.09 -12.78
N ASN A 260 -5.07 -8.08 -13.03
CA ASN A 260 -5.05 -9.37 -12.32
C ASN A 260 -3.75 -10.14 -12.59
N PHE A 261 -3.27 -10.17 -13.83
CA PHE A 261 -2.02 -10.83 -14.17
C PHE A 261 -0.84 -10.24 -13.37
N VAL A 262 -0.74 -8.91 -13.32
CA VAL A 262 0.28 -8.21 -12.51
C VAL A 262 0.11 -8.53 -11.03
N ALA A 263 -1.13 -8.47 -10.51
CA ALA A 263 -1.44 -8.73 -9.12
C ALA A 263 -0.98 -10.11 -8.66
N VAL A 264 -1.37 -11.15 -9.42
CA VAL A 264 -1.07 -12.56 -9.13
C VAL A 264 0.42 -12.84 -9.30
N SER A 265 1.06 -12.29 -10.34
CA SER A 265 2.49 -12.49 -10.59
C SER A 265 3.35 -11.92 -9.45
N ALA A 266 3.01 -10.73 -8.95
CA ALA A 266 3.69 -10.15 -7.79
C ALA A 266 3.33 -10.89 -6.49
N LEU A 267 2.07 -11.28 -6.31
CA LEU A 267 1.62 -12.04 -5.15
C LEU A 267 2.34 -13.39 -5.01
N LEU A 268 2.67 -14.06 -6.12
CA LEU A 268 3.42 -15.33 -6.11
C LEU A 268 4.80 -15.20 -5.46
N VAL A 269 5.47 -14.05 -5.62
CA VAL A 269 6.82 -13.80 -5.08
C VAL A 269 6.75 -13.26 -3.64
N LEU A 270 5.64 -12.61 -3.28
CA LEU A 270 5.48 -11.91 -2.00
C LEU A 270 5.72 -12.80 -0.75
N PRO A 271 5.26 -14.07 -0.68
CA PRO A 271 5.53 -14.94 0.46
C PRO A 271 7.01 -15.15 0.76
N PHE A 272 7.87 -15.20 -0.26
CA PHE A 272 9.31 -15.34 -0.06
C PHE A 272 9.93 -14.09 0.57
N ALA A 273 9.51 -12.90 0.11
CA ALA A 273 9.92 -11.64 0.71
C ALA A 273 9.37 -11.49 2.14
N GLY A 274 8.14 -11.94 2.39
CA GLY A 274 7.54 -12.00 3.73
C GLY A 274 8.27 -12.95 4.67
N TYR A 275 8.65 -14.13 4.19
CA TYR A 275 9.46 -15.08 4.96
C TYR A 275 10.82 -14.48 5.32
N TRP A 276 11.49 -13.82 4.37
CA TRP A 276 12.75 -13.14 4.67
C TRP A 276 12.57 -12.05 5.73
N LEU A 277 11.56 -11.18 5.61
CA LEU A 277 11.24 -10.17 6.62
C LEU A 277 10.96 -10.81 7.99
N GLY A 278 10.16 -11.87 8.04
CA GLY A 278 9.87 -12.59 9.27
C GLY A 278 11.13 -13.17 9.92
N ARG A 279 12.00 -13.81 9.12
CA ARG A 279 13.29 -14.34 9.59
C ARG A 279 14.16 -13.26 10.24
N GLU A 280 14.23 -12.09 9.64
CA GLU A 280 15.05 -10.98 10.17
C GLU A 280 14.44 -10.40 11.46
N ILE A 281 13.12 -10.31 11.57
CA ILE A 281 12.47 -9.92 12.84
C ILE A 281 12.83 -10.92 13.96
N TYR A 282 12.79 -12.22 13.67
CA TYR A 282 13.17 -13.27 14.63
C TYR A 282 14.65 -13.20 15.02
N ALA A 283 15.53 -12.92 14.07
CA ALA A 283 16.97 -12.79 14.30
C ALA A 283 17.30 -11.53 15.12
N PHE A 284 16.57 -10.43 14.92
CA PHE A 284 16.71 -9.21 15.71
C PHE A 284 16.25 -9.40 17.14
N ASN A 285 15.03 -9.94 17.33
CA ASN A 285 14.47 -10.17 18.65
C ASN A 285 13.47 -11.33 18.60
N GLN A 286 13.84 -12.45 19.22
CA GLN A 286 13.01 -13.65 19.29
C GLN A 286 11.65 -13.37 19.94
N GLN A 287 11.57 -12.49 20.94
CA GLN A 287 10.32 -12.15 21.62
C GLN A 287 9.35 -11.42 20.68
N MET A 288 9.85 -10.56 19.78
CA MET A 288 9.00 -9.94 18.75
C MET A 288 8.41 -11.01 17.82
N GLY A 289 9.24 -11.96 17.39
CA GLY A 289 8.81 -13.08 16.57
C GLY A 289 7.72 -13.93 17.25
N ILE A 290 7.96 -14.35 18.49
CA ILE A 290 7.01 -15.15 19.29
C ILE A 290 5.72 -14.37 19.48
N THR A 291 5.79 -13.10 19.86
CA THR A 291 4.62 -12.23 20.05
C THR A 291 3.74 -12.15 18.80
N MET A 292 4.37 -12.07 17.62
CA MET A 292 3.70 -12.02 16.33
C MET A 292 3.05 -13.36 15.97
N MET A 293 3.79 -14.47 15.92
CA MET A 293 3.29 -15.71 15.33
C MET A 293 2.71 -16.71 16.34
N GLY A 294 3.15 -16.71 17.59
CA GLY A 294 2.72 -17.67 18.63
C GLY A 294 2.03 -17.03 19.85
N GLY A 295 2.14 -15.72 20.02
CA GLY A 295 1.65 -14.97 21.18
C GLY A 295 0.33 -14.25 20.93
N PHE A 296 0.13 -13.11 21.59
CA PHE A 296 -1.15 -12.41 21.59
C PHE A 296 -1.59 -11.85 20.22
N LEU A 297 -0.66 -11.66 19.27
CA LEU A 297 -0.96 -11.20 17.90
C LEU A 297 -1.14 -12.35 16.91
N SER A 298 -0.99 -13.61 17.35
CA SER A 298 -1.10 -14.79 16.47
C SER A 298 -2.44 -14.87 15.72
N TRP A 299 -3.53 -14.39 16.32
CA TRP A 299 -4.83 -14.34 15.64
C TRP A 299 -4.83 -13.44 14.39
N LEU A 300 -4.05 -12.35 14.37
CA LEU A 300 -3.90 -11.51 13.17
C LEU A 300 -3.20 -12.28 12.05
N TRP A 301 -2.22 -13.12 12.41
CA TRP A 301 -1.53 -14.00 11.47
C TRP A 301 -2.42 -15.10 10.94
N ILE A 302 -3.31 -15.65 11.76
CA ILE A 302 -4.34 -16.60 11.32
C ILE A 302 -5.29 -15.92 10.32
N ILE A 303 -5.77 -14.70 10.62
CA ILE A 303 -6.61 -13.94 9.68
C ILE A 303 -5.86 -13.69 8.38
N GLN A 304 -4.60 -13.24 8.45
CA GLN A 304 -3.76 -13.03 7.27
C GLN A 304 -3.61 -14.32 6.45
N ALA A 305 -3.40 -15.47 7.11
CA ALA A 305 -3.31 -16.76 6.45
C ALA A 305 -4.61 -17.14 5.73
N VAL A 306 -5.75 -16.98 6.40
CA VAL A 306 -7.07 -17.20 5.81
C VAL A 306 -7.30 -16.29 4.60
N LEU A 307 -7.00 -14.99 4.72
CA LEU A 307 -7.16 -14.02 3.64
C LEU A 307 -6.28 -14.36 2.44
N ILE A 308 -5.02 -14.73 2.64
CA ILE A 308 -4.12 -15.14 1.56
C ILE A 308 -4.62 -16.43 0.90
N GLY A 309 -5.11 -17.40 1.69
CA GLY A 309 -5.73 -18.60 1.17
C GLY A 309 -6.93 -18.31 0.27
N VAL A 310 -7.81 -17.40 0.72
CA VAL A 310 -8.96 -16.92 -0.07
C VAL A 310 -8.49 -16.20 -1.33
N LEU A 311 -7.45 -15.38 -1.26
CA LEU A 311 -6.87 -14.70 -2.43
C LEU A 311 -6.35 -15.71 -3.45
N PHE A 312 -5.55 -16.70 -3.03
CA PHE A 312 -5.04 -17.72 -3.96
C PHE A 312 -6.17 -18.56 -4.56
N LEU A 313 -7.15 -19.00 -3.77
CA LEU A 313 -8.29 -19.75 -4.27
C LEU A 313 -9.13 -18.91 -5.25
N GLY A 314 -9.41 -17.66 -4.91
CA GLY A 314 -10.16 -16.72 -5.75
C GLY A 314 -9.44 -16.38 -7.05
N SER A 315 -8.14 -16.08 -7.00
CA SER A 315 -7.32 -15.84 -8.19
C SER A 315 -7.24 -17.06 -9.10
N ASN A 316 -7.07 -18.27 -8.54
CA ASN A 316 -7.06 -19.51 -9.34
C ASN A 316 -8.43 -19.78 -9.97
N TYR A 317 -9.52 -19.54 -9.23
CA TYR A 317 -10.88 -19.65 -9.77
C TYR A 317 -11.12 -18.68 -10.93
N TYR A 318 -10.70 -17.43 -10.79
CA TYR A 318 -10.77 -16.44 -11.86
C TYR A 318 -9.96 -16.87 -13.10
N LEU A 319 -8.71 -17.30 -12.91
CA LEU A 319 -7.86 -17.79 -14.01
C LEU A 319 -8.49 -18.99 -14.72
N TRP A 320 -9.15 -19.89 -13.98
CA TRP A 320 -9.88 -21.02 -14.57
C TRP A 320 -11.05 -20.56 -15.43
N LEU A 321 -11.89 -19.64 -14.94
CA LEU A 321 -12.95 -19.05 -15.76
C LEU A 321 -12.39 -18.36 -17.01
N GLY A 322 -11.24 -17.68 -16.87
CA GLY A 322 -10.52 -17.08 -17.98
C GLY A 322 -10.01 -18.08 -19.02
N MET A 323 -9.58 -19.28 -18.62
CA MET A 323 -9.14 -20.33 -19.55
C MET A 323 -10.23 -20.75 -20.54
N ALA A 324 -11.51 -20.65 -20.19
CA ALA A 324 -12.60 -20.96 -21.12
C ALA A 324 -12.62 -20.01 -22.33
N ARG A 325 -12.01 -18.82 -22.22
CA ARG A 325 -11.93 -17.81 -23.29
C ARG A 325 -10.68 -17.96 -24.18
N ILE A 326 -9.70 -18.78 -23.77
CA ILE A 326 -8.40 -18.89 -24.46
C ILE A 326 -8.37 -20.14 -25.35
N ARG A 327 -8.14 -19.95 -26.65
CA ARG A 327 -8.02 -21.04 -27.62
C ARG A 327 -6.81 -21.92 -27.27
N GLY A 328 -7.03 -23.24 -27.11
CA GLY A 328 -5.98 -24.20 -26.74
C GLY A 328 -5.74 -24.37 -25.23
N ALA A 329 -6.44 -23.63 -24.37
CA ALA A 329 -6.35 -23.81 -22.92
C ALA A 329 -7.00 -25.11 -22.41
N GLU A 330 -7.76 -25.82 -23.26
CA GLU A 330 -8.36 -27.12 -22.93
C GLU A 330 -7.33 -28.15 -22.44
N ARG A 331 -6.09 -28.08 -22.94
CA ARG A 331 -4.98 -28.94 -22.50
C ARG A 331 -4.69 -28.86 -21.00
N TYR A 332 -5.04 -27.75 -20.36
CA TYR A 332 -4.79 -27.52 -18.94
C TYR A 332 -5.95 -27.95 -18.04
N ARG A 333 -7.17 -28.14 -18.59
CA ARG A 333 -8.36 -28.51 -17.81
C ARG A 333 -8.18 -29.75 -16.93
N PRO A 334 -7.54 -30.85 -17.37
CA PRO A 334 -7.35 -32.03 -16.53
C PRO A 334 -6.49 -31.79 -15.29
N TYR A 335 -5.62 -30.78 -15.30
CA TYR A 335 -4.71 -30.46 -14.20
C TYR A 335 -5.35 -29.56 -13.14
N VAL A 336 -6.46 -28.89 -13.45
CA VAL A 336 -7.16 -27.98 -12.52
C VAL A 336 -7.55 -28.68 -11.22
N LYS A 337 -8.07 -29.92 -11.29
CA LYS A 337 -8.44 -30.70 -10.10
C LYS A 337 -7.25 -31.00 -9.19
N TRP A 338 -6.06 -31.23 -9.77
CA TRP A 338 -4.85 -31.50 -9.01
C TRP A 338 -4.32 -30.22 -8.36
N LEU A 339 -4.35 -29.11 -9.10
CA LEU A 339 -3.98 -27.81 -8.56
C LEU A 339 -4.90 -27.40 -7.40
N LEU A 340 -6.22 -27.59 -7.55
CA LEU A 340 -7.20 -27.34 -6.49
C LEU A 340 -6.94 -28.24 -5.29
N LEU A 341 -6.69 -29.54 -5.49
CA LEU A 341 -6.38 -30.45 -4.38
C LEU A 341 -5.13 -30.01 -3.62
N VAL A 342 -4.04 -29.65 -4.33
CA VAL A 342 -2.81 -29.16 -3.71
C VAL A 342 -3.03 -27.84 -2.98
N LEU A 343 -3.77 -26.90 -3.57
CA LEU A 343 -4.10 -25.62 -2.93
C LEU A 343 -4.98 -25.80 -1.70
N THR A 344 -6.01 -26.63 -1.77
CA THR A 344 -6.90 -26.93 -0.64
C THR A 344 -6.13 -27.65 0.46
N ALA A 345 -5.31 -28.67 0.14
CA ALA A 345 -4.49 -29.35 1.13
C ALA A 345 -3.48 -28.39 1.78
N GLY A 346 -2.79 -27.57 0.98
CA GLY A 346 -1.87 -26.54 1.49
C GLY A 346 -2.58 -25.51 2.36
N PHE A 347 -3.78 -25.07 1.97
CA PHE A 347 -4.61 -24.17 2.77
C PHE A 347 -5.04 -24.81 4.09
N LEU A 348 -5.48 -26.07 4.09
CA LEU A 348 -5.89 -26.78 5.31
C LEU A 348 -4.70 -26.93 6.27
N VAL A 349 -3.54 -27.31 5.77
CA VAL A 349 -2.30 -27.39 6.58
C VAL A 349 -1.97 -26.02 7.16
N TRP A 350 -2.03 -24.97 6.35
CA TRP A 350 -1.66 -23.63 6.79
C TRP A 350 -2.67 -22.97 7.74
N ALA A 351 -3.97 -23.23 7.54
CA ALA A 351 -5.04 -22.73 8.38
C ALA A 351 -5.16 -23.48 9.72
N THR A 352 -4.48 -24.63 9.86
CA THR A 352 -4.46 -25.38 11.11
C THR A 352 -3.60 -24.63 12.14
N PRO A 353 -4.17 -24.17 13.27
CA PRO A 353 -3.40 -23.48 14.29
C PRO A 353 -2.41 -24.46 14.95
N HIS A 354 -1.13 -24.11 15.01
CA HIS A 354 -0.11 -24.90 15.70
C HIS A 354 0.13 -24.45 17.15
N SER A 355 -0.53 -23.38 17.59
CA SER A 355 -0.56 -22.92 18.99
C SER A 355 -1.96 -22.47 19.38
N LEU A 356 -2.33 -22.73 20.63
CA LEU A 356 -3.55 -22.16 21.22
C LEU A 356 -3.27 -20.71 21.59
N VAL A 357 -4.15 -19.79 21.17
CA VAL A 357 -4.01 -18.36 21.46
C VAL A 357 -4.22 -18.14 22.95
N ALA A 358 -3.13 -17.94 23.69
CA ALA A 358 -3.22 -17.53 25.08
C ALA A 358 -3.75 -16.09 25.16
N SER A 359 -4.78 -15.86 25.97
CA SER A 359 -5.27 -14.53 26.29
C SER A 359 -4.19 -13.70 26.98
N LEU A 360 -4.31 -12.36 26.96
CA LEU A 360 -3.35 -11.46 27.61
C LEU A 360 -3.25 -11.72 29.13
N GLU A 361 -4.33 -12.25 29.71
CA GLU A 361 -4.40 -12.64 31.11
C GLU A 361 -3.69 -13.97 31.37
N GLU A 362 -3.84 -14.97 30.49
CA GLU A 362 -3.09 -16.23 30.56
C GLU A 362 -1.60 -16.00 30.31
N ALA A 363 -1.23 -15.17 29.33
CA ALA A 363 0.16 -14.82 29.04
C ALA A 363 0.84 -14.16 30.24
N ARG A 364 0.16 -13.26 30.96
CA ARG A 364 0.67 -12.65 32.21
C ARG A 364 0.75 -13.64 33.38
N ARG A 365 -0.10 -14.67 33.41
CA ARG A 365 -0.08 -15.72 34.45
C ARG A 365 1.00 -16.75 34.21
N MET A 366 1.45 -16.93 32.97
CA MET A 366 2.51 -17.88 32.60
C MET A 366 3.94 -17.37 32.86
N GLY A 367 4.10 -16.11 33.28
CA GLY A 367 5.39 -15.50 33.61
C GLY A 367 5.85 -14.49 32.57
#